data_AF-A0A7W0YKT6-F1
#
_entry.id   AF-A0A7W0YKT6-F1
#
_cell.length_a   1.000
_cell.length_b   1.000
_cell.length_c   1.000
_cell.angle_alpha   90.00
_cell.angle_beta   90.00
_cell.angle_gamma   90.00
#
_symmetry.space_group_name_H-M   'P 1'
#
loop_
_entity.id
_entity.type
_entity.pdbx_description
1 polymer ?
#
loop_
_entity_poly.entity_id
_entity_poly.type
_entity_poly.pdbx_seq_one_letter_code
_entity_poly.pdbx_strand_id
1 'polypeptide(L)'
;PKDEVEARQLMGELEDKRVTVDLDATYRYLNNLLAVDKGKIGTIGFCWGGGQSFRYATNNPNLRAAVVAYGPPPDTAAMNRIKAPVLGIYGEDDARINESLPMVTAAMQSSGKTFTSEVYPGTGHGFLKPGRQGYNTPERERAWKRILEFYRARLGK
;
A
#
# COMPACT_ATOMS: atom_id res chain seq x y z
N PRO A 1 -12.04 -16.57 10.69
CA PRO A 1 -12.76 -15.55 11.49
C PRO A 1 -14.27 -15.58 11.24
N LYS A 2 -15.04 -15.46 12.32
CA LYS A 2 -16.51 -15.45 12.35
C LYS A 2 -17.07 -14.03 12.19
N ASP A 3 -16.30 -13.01 12.56
CA ASP A 3 -16.65 -11.60 12.40
C ASP A 3 -15.42 -10.68 12.20
N GLU A 4 -15.65 -9.37 12.08
CA GLU A 4 -14.59 -8.37 11.89
C GLU A 4 -13.69 -8.18 13.13
N VAL A 5 -14.20 -8.44 14.34
CA VAL A 5 -13.45 -8.26 15.59
C VAL A 5 -12.44 -9.38 15.73
N GLU A 6 -12.89 -10.63 15.57
CA GLU A 6 -12.02 -11.81 15.55
C GLU A 6 -11.01 -11.72 14.40
N ALA A 7 -11.43 -11.23 13.22
CA ALA A 7 -10.49 -11.00 12.12
C ALA A 7 -9.37 -10.01 12.49
N ARG A 8 -9.69 -8.91 13.18
CA ARG A 8 -8.69 -7.93 13.64
C ARG A 8 -7.75 -8.52 14.68
N GLN A 9 -8.27 -9.31 15.61
CA GLN A 9 -7.47 -10.00 16.61
C GLN A 9 -6.47 -10.96 15.94
N LEU A 10 -6.96 -11.85 15.07
CA LEU A 10 -6.10 -12.80 14.34
C LEU A 10 -5.07 -12.10 13.45
N MET A 11 -5.42 -10.97 12.83
CA MET A 11 -4.43 -10.15 12.09
C MET A 11 -3.35 -9.59 13.01
N GLY A 12 -3.68 -9.26 14.26
CA GLY A 12 -2.71 -8.81 15.27
C GLY A 12 -1.75 -9.91 15.73
N GLU A 13 -2.13 -11.18 15.57
CA GLU A 13 -1.28 -12.35 15.88
C GLU A 13 -0.31 -12.70 14.75
N LEU A 14 -0.46 -12.09 13.56
CA LEU A 14 0.45 -12.34 12.44
C LEU A 14 1.81 -11.70 12.68
N GLU A 15 2.83 -12.54 12.76
CA GLU A 15 4.21 -12.07 12.81
C GLU A 15 4.61 -11.39 11.50
N ASP A 16 5.05 -10.14 11.61
CA ASP A 16 5.52 -9.35 10.47
C ASP A 16 6.59 -10.07 9.64
N LYS A 17 7.52 -10.77 10.31
CA LYS A 17 8.55 -11.55 9.62
C LYS A 17 7.94 -12.64 8.73
N ARG A 18 6.93 -13.36 9.24
CA ARG A 18 6.25 -14.43 8.50
C ARG A 18 5.52 -13.87 7.28
N VAL A 19 4.82 -12.75 7.44
CA VAL A 19 4.17 -12.06 6.31
C VAL A 19 5.18 -11.63 5.26
N THR A 20 6.37 -11.14 5.65
CA THR A 20 7.43 -10.81 4.68
C THR A 20 7.92 -12.04 3.93
N VAL A 21 8.12 -13.16 4.63
CA VAL A 21 8.56 -14.42 4.00
C VAL A 21 7.56 -14.92 2.97
N ASP A 22 6.26 -14.85 3.27
CA ASP A 22 5.21 -15.25 2.34
C ASP A 22 5.14 -14.31 1.11
N LEU A 23 5.34 -13.00 1.32
CA LEU A 23 5.43 -12.02 0.23
C LEU A 23 6.67 -12.24 -0.64
N ASP A 24 7.82 -12.60 -0.05
CA ASP A 24 9.04 -12.95 -0.80
C ASP A 24 8.89 -14.24 -1.60
N ALA A 25 8.19 -15.25 -1.05
CA ALA A 25 7.86 -16.46 -1.79
C ALA A 25 6.92 -16.13 -2.97
N THR A 26 5.92 -15.27 -2.74
CA THR A 26 4.98 -14.82 -3.77
C THR A 26 5.69 -14.03 -4.87
N TYR A 27 6.56 -13.08 -4.53
CA TYR A 27 7.36 -12.33 -5.49
C TYR A 27 8.21 -13.26 -6.37
N ARG A 28 8.91 -14.21 -5.73
CA ARG A 28 9.73 -15.20 -6.45
C ARG A 28 8.91 -16.10 -7.36
N TYR A 29 7.75 -16.55 -6.90
CA TYR A 29 6.84 -17.35 -7.71
C TYR A 29 6.37 -16.58 -8.95
N LEU A 30 5.82 -15.38 -8.75
CA LEU A 30 5.35 -14.51 -9.84
C LEU A 30 6.48 -14.23 -10.85
N ASN A 31 7.69 -13.93 -10.37
CA ASN A 31 8.83 -13.61 -11.22
C ASN A 31 9.33 -14.78 -12.08
N ASN A 32 8.87 -16.01 -11.80
CA ASN A 32 9.19 -17.20 -12.59
C ASN A 32 8.06 -17.61 -13.55
N LEU A 33 6.89 -16.96 -13.51
CA LEU A 33 5.80 -17.24 -14.43
C LEU A 33 6.09 -16.66 -15.81
N LEU A 34 5.85 -17.43 -16.87
CA LEU A 34 6.02 -16.97 -18.26
C LEU A 34 5.10 -15.79 -18.62
N ALA A 35 3.95 -15.69 -17.96
CA ALA A 35 2.98 -14.61 -18.17
C ALA A 35 3.36 -13.30 -17.46
N VAL A 36 4.47 -13.27 -16.69
CA VAL A 36 4.92 -12.09 -15.95
C VAL A 36 6.19 -11.54 -16.57
N ASP A 37 6.19 -10.24 -16.86
CA ASP A 37 7.39 -9.52 -17.20
C ASP A 37 8.37 -9.54 -16.02
N LYS A 38 9.47 -10.29 -16.17
CA LYS A 38 10.46 -10.47 -15.12
C LYS A 38 10.95 -9.14 -14.56
N GLY A 39 10.94 -9.02 -13.24
CA GLY A 39 11.35 -7.83 -12.52
C GLY A 39 10.36 -6.67 -12.58
N LYS A 40 9.21 -6.80 -13.24
CA LYS A 40 8.15 -5.78 -13.29
C LYS A 40 6.98 -6.10 -12.36
N ILE A 41 7.30 -6.29 -11.08
CA ILE A 41 6.32 -6.64 -10.05
C ILE A 41 6.13 -5.44 -9.11
N GLY A 42 4.88 -5.14 -8.80
CA GLY A 42 4.49 -4.19 -7.77
C GLY A 42 3.48 -4.78 -6.79
N THR A 43 3.22 -4.08 -5.69
CA THR A 43 2.24 -4.47 -4.68
C THR A 43 1.14 -3.44 -4.53
N ILE A 44 -0.06 -3.89 -4.19
CA ILE A 44 -1.14 -3.08 -3.62
C ILE A 44 -1.61 -3.76 -2.35
N GLY A 45 -1.99 -2.99 -1.35
CA GLY A 45 -2.74 -3.51 -0.23
C GLY A 45 -3.67 -2.47 0.36
N PHE A 46 -4.66 -2.96 1.12
CA PHE A 46 -5.76 -2.18 1.67
C PHE A 46 -5.79 -2.32 3.20
N CYS A 47 -5.96 -1.22 3.92
CA CYS A 47 -6.01 -1.21 5.39
C CYS A 47 -4.74 -1.84 5.98
N TRP A 48 -4.85 -2.93 6.74
CA TRP A 48 -3.71 -3.72 7.21
C TRP A 48 -2.79 -4.15 6.06
N GLY A 49 -3.38 -4.63 4.95
CA GLY A 49 -2.61 -4.97 3.75
C GLY A 49 -1.91 -3.76 3.12
N GLY A 50 -2.44 -2.54 3.30
CA GLY A 50 -1.77 -1.31 2.88
C GLY A 50 -0.50 -1.07 3.68
N GLY A 51 -0.57 -1.29 5.00
CA GLY A 51 0.61 -1.30 5.87
C GLY A 51 1.62 -2.36 5.44
N GLN A 52 1.16 -3.57 5.10
CA GLN A 52 2.05 -4.62 4.62
C GLN A 52 2.67 -4.31 3.25
N SER A 53 1.95 -3.67 2.33
CA SER A 53 2.50 -3.18 1.05
C SER A 53 3.61 -2.16 1.29
N PHE A 54 3.39 -1.21 2.22
CA PHE A 54 4.39 -0.21 2.59
C PHE A 54 5.61 -0.85 3.26
N ARG A 55 5.40 -1.72 4.24
CA ARG A 55 6.45 -2.46 4.94
C ARG A 55 7.23 -3.35 3.98
N TYR A 56 6.58 -4.02 3.03
CA TYR A 56 7.23 -4.88 2.06
C TYR A 56 8.13 -4.10 1.11
N ALA A 57 7.76 -2.86 0.75
CA ALA A 57 8.65 -1.96 0.02
C ALA A 57 9.96 -1.62 0.78
N THR A 58 9.98 -1.73 2.11
CA THR A 58 11.22 -1.58 2.92
C THR A 58 12.10 -2.84 2.92
N ASN A 59 11.55 -4.00 2.52
CA ASN A 59 12.18 -5.31 2.62
C ASN A 59 12.60 -5.88 1.26
N ASN A 60 11.84 -5.61 0.18
CA ASN A 60 12.16 -6.08 -1.16
C ASN A 60 12.70 -4.93 -2.04
N PRO A 61 14.03 -4.85 -2.25
CA PRO A 61 14.63 -3.79 -3.07
C PRO A 61 14.34 -3.94 -4.57
N ASN A 62 13.76 -5.06 -5.01
CA ASN A 62 13.46 -5.36 -6.40
C ASN A 62 12.00 -5.05 -6.79
N LEU A 63 11.18 -4.52 -5.87
CA LEU A 63 9.87 -4.01 -6.22
C LEU A 63 9.98 -2.79 -7.13
N ARG A 64 9.06 -2.70 -8.09
CA ARG A 64 9.01 -1.60 -9.05
C ARG A 64 7.94 -0.55 -8.72
N ALA A 65 6.98 -0.92 -7.89
CA ALA A 65 5.89 -0.05 -7.45
C ALA A 65 5.26 -0.60 -6.17
N ALA A 66 4.84 0.28 -5.26
CA ALA A 66 3.99 -0.08 -4.14
C ALA A 66 2.82 0.90 -4.01
N VAL A 67 1.61 0.37 -3.85
CA VAL A 67 0.39 1.13 -3.57
C VAL A 67 -0.06 0.82 -2.15
N VAL A 68 -0.33 1.88 -1.39
CA VAL A 68 -0.77 1.83 0.00
C VAL A 68 -2.15 2.48 0.06
N ALA A 69 -3.21 1.67 0.16
CA ALA A 69 -4.56 2.19 0.35
C ALA A 69 -4.90 2.20 1.84
N TYR A 70 -4.99 3.41 2.42
CA TYR A 70 -5.36 3.69 3.82
C TYR A 70 -4.67 2.75 4.82
N GLY A 71 -3.37 2.53 4.63
CA GLY A 71 -2.55 1.67 5.48
C GLY A 71 -1.64 2.47 6.41
N PRO A 72 -1.30 1.93 7.60
CA PRO A 72 -0.34 2.57 8.50
C PRO A 72 1.07 2.56 7.89
N PRO A 73 1.89 3.58 8.13
CA PRO A 73 3.28 3.59 7.67
C PRO A 73 4.18 2.68 8.50
N PRO A 74 5.32 2.21 7.94
CA PRO A 74 6.40 1.63 8.73
C PRO A 74 7.13 2.72 9.53
N ASP A 75 8.10 2.32 10.37
CA ASP A 75 8.98 3.28 11.03
C ASP A 75 9.82 4.08 10.02
N THR A 76 10.12 5.33 10.35
CA THR A 76 10.89 6.25 9.48
C THR A 76 12.26 5.67 9.11
N ALA A 77 12.96 5.01 10.03
CA ALA A 77 14.23 4.36 9.76
C ALA A 77 14.12 3.25 8.70
N ALA A 78 12.99 2.53 8.66
CA ALA A 78 12.75 1.50 7.66
C ALA A 78 12.47 2.08 6.28
N MET A 79 11.83 3.26 6.20
CA MET A 79 11.55 3.96 4.93
C MET A 79 12.82 4.26 4.13
N ASN A 80 13.96 4.46 4.80
CA ASN A 80 15.26 4.71 4.16
C ASN A 80 15.71 3.55 3.25
N ARG A 81 15.20 2.34 3.48
CA ARG A 81 15.50 1.15 2.66
C ARG A 81 14.63 1.05 1.41
N ILE A 82 13.56 1.83 1.30
CA ILE A 82 12.64 1.77 0.16
C ILE A 82 13.38 2.17 -1.11
N LYS A 83 13.18 1.40 -2.18
CA LYS A 83 13.68 1.72 -3.53
C LYS A 83 12.56 1.93 -4.54
N ALA A 84 11.46 1.20 -4.39
CA ALA A 84 10.28 1.35 -5.23
C ALA A 84 9.62 2.72 -5.02
N PRO A 85 9.12 3.38 -6.07
CA PRO A 85 8.14 4.45 -5.91
C PRO A 85 6.91 3.95 -5.16
N VAL A 86 6.39 4.78 -4.25
CA VAL A 86 5.22 4.46 -3.43
C VAL A 86 4.09 5.47 -3.72
N LEU A 87 2.89 4.95 -3.95
CA LEU A 87 1.65 5.73 -4.06
C LEU A 87 0.75 5.47 -2.86
N GLY A 88 0.38 6.52 -2.12
CA GLY A 88 -0.61 6.46 -1.05
C GLY A 88 -2.00 6.92 -1.52
N ILE A 89 -3.05 6.21 -1.09
CA ILE A 89 -4.46 6.48 -1.39
C ILE A 89 -5.21 6.56 -0.04
N TYR A 90 -5.68 7.75 0.33
CA TYR A 90 -6.22 8.02 1.66
C TYR A 90 -7.59 8.68 1.60
N GLY A 91 -8.49 8.35 2.53
CA GLY A 91 -9.75 9.06 2.66
C GLY A 91 -9.58 10.31 3.50
N GLU A 92 -10.31 11.39 3.19
CA GLU A 92 -10.32 12.62 3.99
C GLU A 92 -10.69 12.37 5.46
N ASP A 93 -11.73 11.56 5.69
CA ASP A 93 -12.29 11.28 7.02
C ASP A 93 -11.58 10.12 7.74
N ASP A 94 -10.28 9.91 7.47
CA ASP A 94 -9.44 8.88 8.09
C ASP A 94 -8.30 9.51 8.92
N ALA A 95 -8.68 10.33 9.90
CA ALA A 95 -7.74 11.11 10.72
C ALA A 95 -6.62 10.24 11.32
N ARG A 96 -6.94 9.03 11.79
CA ARG A 96 -5.97 8.10 12.40
C ARG A 96 -4.83 7.71 11.45
N ILE A 97 -5.11 7.53 10.17
CA ILE A 97 -4.07 7.25 9.17
C ILE A 97 -3.41 8.55 8.70
N ASN A 98 -4.23 9.58 8.46
CA ASN A 98 -3.78 10.85 7.88
C ASN A 98 -2.83 11.64 8.80
N GLU A 99 -2.94 11.49 10.12
CA GLU A 99 -2.04 12.10 11.10
C GLU A 99 -0.56 11.77 10.83
N SER A 100 -0.29 10.60 10.25
CA SER A 100 1.07 10.17 9.93
C SER A 100 1.62 10.71 8.60
N LEU A 101 0.78 11.26 7.71
CA LEU A 101 1.19 11.66 6.36
C LEU A 101 2.26 12.75 6.32
N PRO A 102 2.23 13.80 7.17
CA PRO A 102 3.30 14.79 7.21
C PRO A 102 4.65 14.16 7.55
N MET A 103 4.68 13.26 8.54
CA MET A 103 5.90 12.54 8.93
C MET A 103 6.40 11.63 7.80
N VAL A 104 5.52 10.86 7.17
CA VAL A 104 5.87 9.97 6.04
C VAL A 104 6.46 10.77 4.89
N THR A 105 5.81 11.88 4.52
CA THR A 105 6.25 12.74 3.42
C THR A 105 7.63 13.31 3.69
N ALA A 106 7.86 13.85 4.90
CA ALA A 106 9.16 14.39 5.29
C ALA A 106 10.26 13.30 5.34
N ALA A 107 9.97 12.11 5.88
CA ALA A 107 10.94 11.01 5.97
C ALA A 107 11.33 10.47 4.58
N MET A 108 10.35 10.28 3.69
CA MET A 108 10.61 9.85 2.32
C MET A 108 11.37 10.90 1.53
N GLN A 109 11.00 12.18 1.64
CA GLN A 109 11.66 13.28 0.96
C GLN A 109 13.11 13.47 1.44
N SER A 110 13.35 13.52 2.75
CA SER A 110 14.70 13.67 3.33
C SER A 110 15.65 12.52 2.95
N SER A 111 15.08 11.35 2.66
CA SER A 111 15.83 10.16 2.22
C SER A 111 15.91 10.01 0.69
N GLY A 112 15.48 11.02 -0.06
CA GLY A 112 15.50 11.02 -1.53
C GLY A 112 14.60 9.95 -2.15
N LYS A 113 13.57 9.50 -1.44
CA LYS A 113 12.63 8.45 -1.89
C LYS A 113 11.43 9.06 -2.60
N THR A 114 10.86 8.31 -3.52
CA THR A 114 9.64 8.72 -4.22
C THR A 114 8.41 8.24 -3.47
N PHE A 115 7.71 9.18 -2.84
CA PHE A 115 6.37 8.98 -2.27
C PHE A 115 5.44 10.07 -2.79
N THR A 116 4.31 9.67 -3.37
CA THR A 116 3.20 10.57 -3.68
C THR A 116 1.96 10.06 -3.00
N SER A 117 1.09 10.94 -2.51
CA SER A 117 -0.18 10.53 -1.92
C SER A 117 -1.33 11.42 -2.40
N GLU A 118 -2.53 10.85 -2.41
CA GLU A 118 -3.77 11.59 -2.67
C GLU A 118 -4.77 11.33 -1.55
N VAL A 119 -5.43 12.41 -1.12
CA VAL A 119 -6.54 12.39 -0.17
C VAL A 119 -7.83 12.63 -0.95
N TYR A 120 -8.82 11.78 -0.73
CA TYR A 120 -10.08 11.75 -1.48
C TYR A 120 -11.22 12.36 -0.64
N PRO A 121 -11.81 13.51 -1.04
CA PRO A 121 -12.80 14.23 -0.24
C PRO A 121 -14.08 13.44 0.03
N GLY A 122 -14.67 13.60 1.22
CA GLY A 122 -15.91 12.93 1.62
C GLY A 122 -15.82 11.40 1.67
N THR A 123 -14.60 10.85 1.71
CA THR A 123 -14.35 9.41 1.79
C THR A 123 -13.66 9.05 3.10
N GLY A 124 -14.00 7.89 3.65
CA GLY A 124 -13.44 7.41 4.91
C GLY A 124 -12.52 6.20 4.74
N HIS A 125 -12.08 5.64 5.87
CA HIS A 125 -11.24 4.45 5.87
C HIS A 125 -11.91 3.27 5.14
N GLY A 126 -11.23 2.73 4.13
CA GLY A 126 -11.74 1.60 3.36
C GLY A 126 -12.67 1.98 2.21
N PHE A 127 -12.75 3.25 1.77
CA PHE A 127 -13.72 3.70 0.76
C PHE A 127 -13.69 2.93 -0.58
N LEU A 128 -12.62 2.18 -0.88
CA LEU A 128 -12.58 1.29 -2.06
C LEU A 128 -13.37 -0.02 -1.88
N LYS A 129 -13.78 -0.37 -0.66
CA LYS A 129 -14.61 -1.54 -0.32
C LYS A 129 -16.10 -1.17 -0.35
N PRO A 130 -16.99 -2.00 -0.95
CA PRO A 130 -18.42 -1.79 -0.92
C PRO A 130 -18.96 -1.54 0.50
N GLY A 131 -19.92 -0.62 0.61
CA GLY A 131 -20.58 -0.27 1.88
C GLY A 131 -19.77 0.64 2.82
N ARG A 132 -18.59 1.12 2.39
CA ARG A 132 -17.81 2.12 3.16
C ARG A 132 -18.14 3.53 2.70
N GLN A 133 -17.97 4.50 3.60
CA GLN A 133 -18.16 5.91 3.30
C GLN A 133 -17.26 6.32 2.13
N GLY A 134 -17.85 6.91 1.08
CA GLY A 134 -17.15 7.28 -0.15
C GLY A 134 -17.17 6.21 -1.26
N TYR A 135 -17.66 4.98 -1.01
CA TYR A 135 -17.64 3.92 -2.04
C TYR A 135 -18.52 4.25 -3.26
N ASN A 136 -19.70 4.85 -3.03
CA ASN A 136 -20.64 5.20 -4.09
C ASN A 136 -20.44 6.63 -4.63
N THR A 137 -19.25 7.22 -4.43
CA THR A 137 -18.93 8.54 -4.95
C THR A 137 -17.94 8.44 -6.13
N PRO A 138 -17.81 9.47 -6.97
CA PRO A 138 -16.82 9.50 -8.05
C PRO A 138 -15.36 9.33 -7.58
N GLU A 139 -15.10 9.59 -6.30
CA GLU A 139 -13.77 9.50 -5.69
C GLU A 139 -13.22 8.08 -5.69
N ARG A 140 -14.09 7.06 -5.57
CA ARG A 140 -13.67 5.65 -5.72
C ARG A 140 -13.05 5.39 -7.08
N GLU A 141 -13.70 5.87 -8.15
CA GLU A 141 -13.21 5.68 -9.52
C GLU A 141 -11.97 6.52 -9.80
N ARG A 142 -11.91 7.73 -9.25
CA ARG A 142 -10.73 8.60 -9.31
C ARG A 142 -9.51 7.88 -8.70
N ALA A 143 -9.69 7.26 -7.53
CA ALA A 143 -8.66 6.50 -6.86
C ALA A 143 -8.20 5.29 -7.67
N TRP A 144 -9.13 4.48 -8.20
CA TRP A 144 -8.77 3.34 -9.05
C TRP A 144 -8.05 3.75 -10.33
N LYS A 145 -8.52 4.81 -10.99
CA LYS A 145 -7.84 5.39 -12.16
C LYS A 145 -6.40 5.77 -11.82
N ARG A 146 -6.20 6.46 -10.69
CA ARG A 146 -4.87 6.87 -10.24
C ARG A 146 -3.93 5.69 -9.96
N ILE A 147 -4.44 4.65 -9.32
CA ILE A 147 -3.71 3.39 -9.06
C ILE A 147 -3.25 2.75 -10.37
N LEU A 148 -4.15 2.62 -11.34
CA LEU A 148 -3.84 2.00 -12.63
C LEU A 148 -2.85 2.84 -13.45
N GLU A 149 -2.99 4.17 -13.45
CA GLU A 149 -2.03 5.07 -14.09
C GLU A 149 -0.64 4.97 -13.47
N PHE A 150 -0.57 4.88 -12.15
CA PHE A 150 0.68 4.66 -11.44
C PHE A 150 1.34 3.34 -11.83
N TYR A 151 0.58 2.23 -11.88
CA TYR A 151 1.14 0.96 -12.33
C TYR A 151 1.59 0.99 -13.78
N ARG A 152 0.81 1.56 -14.70
CA ARG A 152 1.23 1.71 -16.10
C ARG A 152 2.55 2.47 -16.22
N ALA A 153 2.71 3.53 -15.43
CA ALA A 153 3.94 4.33 -15.42
C ALA A 153 5.16 3.60 -14.84
N ARG A 154 4.97 2.63 -13.92
CA ARG A 154 6.07 1.94 -13.22
C ARG A 154 6.38 0.53 -13.72
N LEU A 155 5.37 -0.16 -14.21
CA LEU A 155 5.42 -1.55 -14.67
C LEU A 155 5.31 -1.66 -16.20
N GLY A 156 4.97 -0.58 -16.91
CA GLY A 156 4.80 -0.59 -18.36
C GLY A 156 3.40 -0.98 -18.81
N LYS A 157 3.24 -1.14 -20.13
CA LYS A 157 2.03 -1.71 -20.75
C LYS A 157 2.08 -3.24 -20.71
#